data_AF-A0A8T0H4N2-F1
#
_entry.id   AF-A0A8T0H4N2-F1
#
_cell.length_a   1.000
_cell.length_b   1.000
_cell.length_c   1.000
_cell.angle_alpha   90.00
_cell.angle_beta   90.00
_cell.angle_gamma   90.00
#
_symmetry.space_group_name_H-M   'P 1'
#
loop_
_entity.id
_entity.type
_entity.pdbx_description
1 polymer ?
#
loop_
_entity_poly.entity_id
_entity_poly.type
_entity_poly.pdbx_seq_one_letter_code
_entity_poly.pdbx_strand_id
1 'polypeptide(L)' 'MCYTKENGEEVYTLKMHSPTEEPFQSAHPAQFSLVDKFSKHRVICNLLPTQQPPHIY' A
#
# COMPACT_ATOMS: atom_id res chain seq x y z
N MET A 1 -9.13 3.87 4.77
CA MET A 1 -8.95 2.63 3.98
C MET A 1 -9.12 2.98 2.52
N CYS A 2 -8.36 2.38 1.62
CA CYS A 2 -8.50 2.61 0.19
C CYS A 2 -8.54 1.28 -0.58
N TYR A 3 -9.12 1.34 -1.77
CA TYR A 3 -9.05 0.33 -2.81
C TYR A 3 -8.93 1.02 -4.16
N THR A 4 -8.35 0.32 -5.12
CA THR A 4 -8.20 0.78 -6.50
C THR A 4 -9.35 0.20 -7.32
N LYS A 5 -10.12 1.06 -7.99
CA LYS A 5 -11.13 0.62 -8.96
C LYS A 5 -10.47 0.11 -10.24
N GLU A 6 -11.22 -0.60 -11.08
CA GLU A 6 -10.77 -1.05 -12.41
C GLU A 6 -10.24 0.09 -13.29
N ASN A 7 -10.73 1.32 -13.09
CA ASN A 7 -10.27 2.53 -13.78
C ASN A 7 -8.96 3.13 -13.23
N GLY A 8 -8.31 2.51 -12.24
CA GLY A 8 -7.09 3.02 -11.62
C GLY A 8 -7.32 4.13 -10.58
N GLU A 9 -8.58 4.51 -10.32
CA GLU A 9 -8.93 5.50 -9.30
C GLU A 9 -8.87 4.90 -7.88
N GLU A 10 -8.17 5.58 -6.97
CA GLU A 10 -8.18 5.26 -5.55
C GLU A 10 -9.43 5.83 -4.87
N VAL A 11 -10.21 4.97 -4.20
CA VAL A 11 -11.38 5.40 -3.43
C VAL A 11 -11.14 5.26 -1.94
N TYR A 12 -11.29 6.38 -1.24
CA TYR A 12 -11.16 6.47 0.21
C TYR A 12 -12.48 6.11 0.91
N THR A 13 -12.42 5.19 1.87
CA THR A 13 -13.56 4.73 2.65
C THR A 13 -13.18 4.52 4.12
N LEU A 14 -14.19 4.56 4.99
CA LEU A 14 -14.13 4.19 6.40
C LEU A 14 -14.77 2.81 6.67
N LYS A 15 -15.39 2.21 5.66
CA LYS A 15 -16.02 0.89 5.79
C LYS A 15 -14.92 -0.18 5.97
N MET A 16 -15.16 -1.15 6.85
CA MET A 16 -14.23 -2.26 7.07
C MET A 16 -14.36 -3.39 6.04
N HIS A 17 -15.51 -3.50 5.36
CA HIS A 17 -15.76 -4.54 4.37
C HIS A 17 -15.93 -3.92 2.97
N SER A 18 -15.24 -4.52 2.00
CA SER A 18 -15.37 -4.18 0.58
C SER A 18 -16.61 -4.81 -0.03
N PRO A 19 -17.29 -4.13 -0.98
CA PRO A 19 -18.31 -4.77 -1.79
C PRO A 19 -17.76 -5.87 -2.71
N THR A 20 -16.43 -5.92 -2.94
CA THR A 20 -15.76 -6.83 -3.90
C THR A 20 -14.93 -7.92 -3.21
N GLU A 21 -15.14 -8.17 -1.91
CA GLU A 21 -14.38 -9.15 -1.08
C GLU A 21 -12.86 -8.91 -0.92
N GLU A 22 -12.28 -7.97 -1.66
CA GLU A 22 -10.87 -7.62 -1.49
C GLU A 22 -10.60 -6.85 -0.19
N PRO A 23 -9.53 -7.18 0.55
CA PRO A 23 -9.17 -6.47 1.76
C PRO A 23 -8.72 -5.04 1.45
N PHE A 24 -9.24 -4.07 2.20
CA PHE A 24 -8.82 -2.67 2.04
C PHE A 24 -7.41 -2.43 2.54
N GLN A 25 -6.68 -1.59 1.81
CA GLN A 25 -5.35 -1.15 2.20
C GLN A 25 -5.43 0.13 3.06
N SER A 26 -4.37 0.40 3.82
CA SER A 26 -4.25 1.66 4.54
C SER A 26 -4.03 2.79 3.54
N ALA A 27 -4.84 3.85 3.66
CA ALA A 27 -4.74 5.04 2.82
C ALA A 27 -3.45 5.85 3.04
N HIS A 28 -2.74 5.59 4.14
CA HIS A 28 -1.49 6.24 4.47
C HIS A 28 -0.36 5.21 4.47
N PRO A 29 0.84 5.60 4.04
CA PRO A 29 2.01 4.74 4.10
C PRO A 29 2.44 4.49 5.55
N ALA A 30 3.19 3.41 5.76
CA ALA A 30 3.86 3.18 7.04
C ALA A 30 4.81 4.34 7.38
N GLN A 31 4.85 4.74 8.65
CA GLN A 31 5.69 5.84 9.11
C GLN A 31 7.17 5.53 8.90
N PHE A 32 7.94 6.55 8.47
CA PHE A 32 9.39 6.46 8.42
C PHE A 32 10.01 6.53 9.82
N SER A 33 10.96 5.64 10.10
CA SER A 33 11.76 5.65 11.32
C SER A 33 13.25 5.71 10.98
N LEU A 34 14.00 6.49 11.76
CA LEU A 34 15.43 6.71 11.51
C LEU A 34 16.27 5.46 11.74
N VAL A 35 15.81 4.57 12.63
CA VAL A 35 16.40 3.26 12.88
C VAL A 35 15.39 2.17 12.52
N ASP A 36 15.32 1.83 11.24
CA ASP A 36 14.54 0.69 10.75
C ASP A 36 15.33 -0.61 10.97
N LYS A 37 15.08 -1.27 12.11
CA LYS A 37 15.69 -2.58 12.46
C LYS A 37 15.44 -3.66 11.40
N PHE A 38 14.37 -3.53 10.62
CA PHE A 38 13.97 -4.51 9.60
C PHE A 38 14.28 -4.07 8.17
N SER A 39 15.07 -2.99 7.99
CA SER A 39 15.48 -2.47 6.68
C SER A 39 16.00 -3.55 5.72
N LYS A 40 16.90 -4.43 6.19
CA LYS A 40 17.43 -5.55 5.39
C LYS A 40 16.33 -6.51 4.93
N HIS A 41 15.40 -6.86 5.81
CA HIS A 41 14.29 -7.77 5.49
C HIS A 41 13.33 -7.13 4.49
N ARG A 42 13.04 -5.83 4.62
CA ARG A 42 12.17 -5.10 3.70
C ARG A 42 12.72 -5.10 2.27
N VAL A 43 14.04 -4.93 2.14
CA VAL A 43 14.72 -4.99 0.83
C VAL A 43 14.64 -6.40 0.25
N ILE A 44 14.96 -7.44 1.04
CA ILE A 44 14.94 -8.84 0.57
C ILE A 44 13.54 -9.27 0.12
N CYS A 45 12.49 -8.87 0.86
CA CYS A 45 11.12 -9.24 0.55
C CYS A 45 10.42 -8.30 -0.45
N ASN A 46 11.13 -7.32 -1.02
CA ASN A 46 10.59 -6.34 -1.97
C ASN A 46 9.32 -5.62 -1.46
N LEU A 47 9.34 -5.20 -0.20
CA LEU A 47 8.20 -4.56 0.48
C LEU A 47 8.14 -3.04 0.31
N LEU A 48 9.16 -2.42 -0.29
CA LEU A 48 9.19 -0.97 -0.47
C LEU A 48 8.53 -0.57 -1.79
N PRO A 49 7.70 0.50 -1.82
CA PRO A 49 7.14 1.03 -3.06
C PRO A 49 8.21 1.38 -4.11
N THR A 50 9.41 1.76 -3.68
CA THR A 50 10.55 2.08 -4.55
C THR A 50 11.16 0.88 -5.26
N GLN A 51 10.80 -0.34 -4.86
CA GLN A 51 11.26 -1.58 -5.50
C GLN A 51 10.26 -2.09 -6.55
N GLN A 52 9.06 -1.50 -6.61
CA GLN A 52 8.03 -1.81 -7.58
C GLN A 52 8.28 -1.06 -8.90
N PRO A 53 7.72 -1.54 -10.04
CA PRO A 53 7.80 -0.80 -11.29
C PRO A 53 7.28 0.63 -11.12
N PRO A 54 7.82 1.58 -11.89
CA PRO A 54 7.39 2.97 -11.83
C PRO A 54 5.89 3.06 -12.09
N HIS A 55 5.18 3.82 -11.26
CA HIS A 55 3.76 4.07 -11.44
C HIS A 55 3.56 4.83 -12.76
N ILE A 56 2.80 4.26 -13.68
CA ILE A 56 2.43 4.91 -14.95
C ILE A 56 1.33 5.92 -14.62
N TYR A 57 1.56 7.20 -14.92
CA TYR A 57 0.60 8.29 -14.71
C TYR A 57 -0.43 8.38 -15.84
#